data_AF-A0A1Q8YCC9-F1
#
_entry.id   AF-A0A1Q8YCC9-F1
#
_cell.length_a   1.000
_cell.length_b   1.000
_cell.length_c   1.000
_cell.angle_alpha   90.00
_cell.angle_beta   90.00
_cell.angle_gamma   90.00
#
_symmetry.space_group_name_H-M   'P 1'
#
loop_
_entity.id
_entity.type
_entity.pdbx_description
1 polymer ?
#
loop_
_entity_poly.entity_id
_entity_poly.type
_entity_poly.pdbx_seq_one_letter_code
_entity_poly.pdbx_strand_id
1 'polypeptide(L)'
;MGIPLMDVPFYLSQPEYAGVFDVMVAAATDQASDQLQAIPEQAAAVVGKAIALARLARLTNADKKVALMFWNYPPGERNLGASFMNLPTSLEATLAAMKAAGYRTETPNAATLTRQLQRLLKPFYRPATVTAEMNALVRDGLAELMPLATYKTWLANLPEARREAWITAVGPPTSRCFRCNVMARIFLRFPA
;
A
#
# COMPACT_ATOMS: atom_id res chain seq x y z
N MET A 1 -16.87 -10.22 4.52
CA MET A 1 -17.48 -9.53 3.36
C MET A 1 -18.91 -9.26 3.75
N GLY A 2 -19.43 -8.02 3.68
CA GLY A 2 -20.78 -7.69 4.10
C GLY A 2 -21.89 -8.26 3.19
N ILE A 3 -21.74 -9.52 2.76
CA ILE A 3 -22.65 -10.26 1.89
C ILE A 3 -23.06 -11.56 2.61
N PRO A 4 -24.31 -12.03 2.45
CA PRO A 4 -24.74 -13.34 2.95
C PRO A 4 -23.88 -14.48 2.41
N LEU A 5 -23.65 -15.52 3.22
CA LEU A 5 -22.84 -16.68 2.81
C LEU A 5 -23.41 -17.39 1.57
N MET A 6 -24.74 -17.41 1.44
CA MET A 6 -25.43 -17.99 0.29
C MET A 6 -25.17 -17.25 -1.03
N ASP A 7 -24.78 -15.97 -0.94
CA ASP A 7 -24.54 -15.10 -2.09
C ASP A 7 -23.08 -15.17 -2.58
N VAL A 8 -22.16 -15.67 -1.74
CA VAL A 8 -20.72 -15.79 -2.06
C VAL A 8 -20.45 -16.53 -3.37
N PRO A 9 -21.07 -17.70 -3.65
CA PRO A 9 -20.80 -18.40 -4.90
C PRO A 9 -21.12 -17.57 -6.15
N PHE A 10 -22.20 -16.78 -6.09
CA PHE A 10 -22.72 -16.04 -7.25
C PHE A 10 -21.99 -14.72 -7.48
N TYR A 11 -21.65 -13.99 -6.42
CA TYR A 11 -21.04 -12.67 -6.54
C TYR A 11 -19.51 -12.65 -6.39
N LEU A 12 -18.91 -13.72 -5.87
CA LEU A 12 -17.46 -13.79 -5.68
C LEU A 12 -16.86 -14.96 -6.46
N SER A 13 -17.19 -16.21 -6.08
CA SER A 13 -16.46 -17.38 -6.59
C SER A 13 -16.65 -17.62 -8.10
N GLN A 14 -17.88 -17.56 -8.61
CA GLN A 14 -18.15 -17.75 -10.04
C GLN A 14 -17.50 -16.66 -10.91
N PRO A 15 -17.63 -15.35 -10.60
CA PRO A 15 -16.89 -14.31 -11.30
C PRO A 15 -15.36 -14.47 -11.25
N GLU A 16 -14.80 -14.88 -10.10
CA GLU A 16 -13.36 -15.14 -9.96
C GLU A 16 -12.88 -16.24 -10.92
N TYR A 17 -13.65 -17.32 -11.10
CA TYR A 17 -13.36 -18.34 -12.12
C TYR A 17 -13.35 -17.78 -13.54
N ALA A 18 -14.13 -16.74 -13.82
CA ALA A 18 -14.14 -16.05 -15.11
C ALA A 18 -13.06 -14.96 -15.24
N GLY A 19 -12.15 -14.84 -14.25
CA GLY A 19 -11.08 -13.84 -14.25
C GLY A 19 -11.51 -12.44 -13.80
N VAL A 20 -12.70 -12.31 -13.22
CA VAL A 20 -13.11 -11.07 -12.55
C VAL A 20 -12.32 -10.95 -11.25
N PHE A 21 -11.72 -9.79 -11.01
CA PHE A 21 -10.93 -9.52 -9.82
C PHE A 21 -11.45 -8.26 -9.11
N ASP A 22 -11.13 -8.15 -7.82
CA ASP A 22 -11.38 -6.94 -7.02
C ASP A 22 -12.87 -6.54 -6.98
N VAL A 23 -13.71 -7.56 -6.70
CA VAL A 23 -15.16 -7.43 -6.53
C VAL A 23 -15.47 -6.50 -5.36
N MET A 24 -16.34 -5.53 -5.60
CA MET A 24 -16.79 -4.55 -4.62
C MET A 24 -18.31 -4.49 -4.63
N VAL A 25 -18.93 -4.61 -3.45
CA VAL A 25 -20.34 -4.24 -3.27
C VAL A 25 -20.45 -2.74 -3.54
N ALA A 26 -21.34 -2.33 -4.43
CA ALA A 26 -21.57 -0.92 -4.78
C ALA A 26 -23.04 -0.50 -4.62
N ALA A 27 -23.91 -1.46 -4.33
CA ALA A 27 -25.33 -1.27 -4.08
C ALA A 27 -25.81 -2.35 -3.12
N ALA A 28 -26.88 -2.06 -2.37
CA ALA A 28 -27.54 -3.00 -1.47
C ALA A 28 -29.05 -2.79 -1.53
N THR A 29 -29.82 -3.84 -1.25
CA THR A 29 -31.27 -3.74 -1.13
C THR A 29 -31.62 -3.06 0.19
N ASP A 30 -32.34 -1.95 0.12
CA ASP A 30 -32.88 -1.26 1.29
C ASP A 30 -34.03 -2.06 1.90
N GLN A 31 -33.97 -2.32 3.20
CA GLN A 31 -34.94 -3.20 3.87
C GLN A 31 -36.34 -2.59 3.97
N ALA A 32 -36.46 -1.27 3.93
CA ALA A 32 -37.76 -0.59 4.06
C ALA A 32 -38.50 -0.52 2.72
N SER A 33 -37.78 -0.24 1.63
CA SER A 33 -38.33 -0.06 0.29
C SER A 33 -38.23 -1.29 -0.61
N ASP A 34 -37.44 -2.30 -0.22
CA ASP A 34 -37.07 -3.47 -1.04
C ASP A 34 -36.45 -3.07 -2.41
N GLN A 35 -35.89 -1.86 -2.48
CA GLN A 35 -35.24 -1.34 -3.68
C GLN A 35 -33.73 -1.46 -3.59
N LEU A 36 -33.09 -1.79 -4.71
CA LEU A 36 -31.65 -1.74 -4.86
C LEU A 36 -31.19 -0.29 -4.86
N GLN A 37 -30.43 0.12 -3.84
CA GLN A 37 -29.88 1.46 -3.72
C GLN A 37 -28.36 1.44 -3.83
N ALA A 38 -27.80 2.39 -4.58
CA ALA A 38 -26.36 2.56 -4.67
C ALA A 38 -25.79 3.01 -3.33
N ILE A 39 -24.61 2.50 -2.99
CA ILE A 39 -23.80 2.98 -1.87
C ILE A 39 -22.82 4.00 -2.48
N PRO A 40 -23.05 5.32 -2.36
CA PRO A 40 -22.42 6.32 -3.21
C PRO A 40 -20.89 6.27 -3.20
N GLU A 41 -20.27 6.06 -2.04
CA GLU A 41 -18.81 5.98 -1.89
C GLU A 41 -18.23 4.75 -2.59
N GLN A 42 -18.93 3.62 -2.53
CA GLN A 42 -18.51 2.38 -3.19
C GLN A 42 -18.73 2.45 -4.70
N ALA A 43 -19.87 2.99 -5.15
CA ALA A 43 -20.12 3.25 -6.56
C ALA A 43 -19.07 4.20 -7.15
N ALA A 44 -18.74 5.28 -6.44
CA ALA A 44 -17.66 6.19 -6.85
C ALA A 44 -16.29 5.50 -6.89
N ALA A 45 -15.99 4.60 -5.94
CA ALA A 45 -14.75 3.82 -5.95
C ALA A 45 -14.65 2.86 -7.15
N VAL A 46 -15.75 2.20 -7.52
CA VAL A 46 -15.83 1.34 -8.72
C VAL A 46 -15.59 2.16 -10.00
N VAL A 47 -16.28 3.29 -10.15
CA VAL A 47 -16.12 4.19 -11.30
C VAL A 47 -14.69 4.75 -11.37
N GLY A 48 -14.15 5.20 -10.24
CA GLY A 48 -12.78 5.73 -10.15
C GLY A 48 -11.74 4.69 -10.57
N LYS A 49 -11.92 3.43 -10.14
CA LYS A 49 -11.05 2.32 -10.53
C LYS A 49 -11.16 2.00 -12.03
N ALA A 50 -12.37 1.95 -12.58
CA ALA A 50 -12.59 1.74 -14.01
C ALA A 50 -11.89 2.82 -14.86
N ILE A 51 -12.01 4.10 -14.47
CA ILE A 51 -11.33 5.21 -15.13
C ILE A 51 -9.80 5.07 -15.01
N ALA A 52 -9.29 4.72 -13.83
CA ALA A 52 -7.86 4.53 -13.60
C ALA A 52 -7.28 3.38 -14.44
N LEU A 53 -7.98 2.24 -14.55
CA LEU A 53 -7.58 1.10 -15.38
C LEU A 53 -7.63 1.45 -16.88
N ALA A 54 -8.67 2.15 -17.32
CA ALA A 54 -8.77 2.64 -18.70
C ALA A 54 -7.61 3.61 -19.03
N ARG A 55 -7.24 4.49 -18.10
CA ARG A 55 -6.05 5.35 -18.22
C ARG A 55 -4.78 4.51 -18.28
N LEU A 56 -4.61 3.54 -17.39
CA LEU A 56 -3.44 2.66 -17.34
C LEU A 56 -3.23 1.91 -18.66
N ALA A 57 -4.31 1.43 -19.28
CA ALA A 57 -4.29 0.75 -20.58
C ALA A 57 -3.80 1.66 -21.72
N ARG A 58 -4.01 2.98 -21.62
CA ARG A 58 -3.61 3.96 -22.64
C ARG A 58 -2.22 4.55 -22.45
N LEU A 59 -1.62 4.44 -21.25
CA LEU A 59 -0.29 4.98 -20.98
C LEU A 59 0.79 4.15 -21.70
N THR A 60 1.80 4.85 -22.23
CA THR A 60 3.05 4.18 -22.65
C THR A 60 3.74 3.56 -21.43
N ASN A 61 4.52 2.50 -21.62
CA ASN A 61 5.26 1.88 -20.51
C ASN A 61 6.23 2.86 -19.83
N ALA A 62 6.78 3.82 -20.58
CA ALA A 62 7.68 4.85 -20.04
C ALA A 62 6.97 5.82 -19.08
N ASP A 63 5.66 6.01 -19.21
CA ASP A 63 4.86 6.93 -18.38
C ASP A 63 4.14 6.23 -17.22
N LYS A 64 4.15 4.89 -17.18
CA LYS A 64 3.58 4.10 -16.08
C LYS A 64 4.46 4.21 -14.85
N LYS A 65 3.85 4.59 -13.72
CA LYS A 65 4.47 4.58 -12.39
C LYS A 65 3.99 3.36 -11.63
N VAL A 66 4.91 2.45 -11.30
CA VAL A 66 4.61 1.19 -10.61
C VAL A 66 5.20 1.26 -9.20
N ALA A 67 4.37 1.00 -8.19
CA ALA A 67 4.81 0.85 -6.82
C ALA A 67 4.95 -0.63 -6.48
N LEU A 68 6.08 -1.03 -5.92
CA LEU A 68 6.30 -2.38 -5.41
C LEU A 68 6.26 -2.34 -3.88
N MET A 69 5.39 -3.16 -3.32
CA MET A 69 5.27 -3.33 -1.87
C MET A 69 5.82 -4.69 -1.50
N PHE A 70 6.66 -4.74 -0.47
CA PHE A 70 7.12 -5.98 0.11
C PHE A 70 6.77 -6.00 1.60
N TRP A 71 6.40 -7.18 2.08
CA TRP A 71 6.09 -7.43 3.47
C TRP A 71 7.10 -8.43 4.02
N ASN A 72 7.49 -8.25 5.27
CA ASN A 72 8.48 -9.09 5.91
C ASN A 72 7.84 -9.94 7.02
N TYR A 73 7.53 -11.19 6.68
CA TYR A 73 7.10 -12.21 7.62
C TYR A 73 7.61 -13.59 7.18
N PRO A 74 8.20 -14.41 8.06
CA PRO A 74 8.42 -14.19 9.50
C PRO A 74 9.43 -13.07 9.82
N PRO A 75 9.31 -12.41 10.98
CA PRO A 75 10.08 -11.19 11.28
C PRO A 75 11.59 -11.44 11.31
N GLY A 76 12.34 -10.50 10.76
CA GLY A 76 13.80 -10.48 10.80
C GLY A 76 14.39 -9.52 9.78
N GLU A 77 15.39 -8.72 10.17
CA GLU A 77 16.04 -7.75 9.26
C GLU A 77 16.61 -8.39 7.99
N ARG A 78 16.95 -9.68 8.05
CA ARG A 78 17.57 -10.44 6.94
C ARG A 78 16.58 -11.29 6.14
N ASN A 79 15.32 -11.36 6.58
CA ASN A 79 14.30 -12.19 5.94
C ASN A 79 13.70 -11.42 4.75
N LEU A 80 14.25 -11.67 3.56
CA LEU A 80 13.73 -11.14 2.30
C LEU A 80 13.18 -12.29 1.47
N GLY A 81 12.09 -12.88 1.95
CA GLY A 81 11.36 -13.94 1.26
C GLY A 81 9.85 -13.75 1.38
N ALA A 82 9.11 -14.33 0.43
CA ALA A 82 7.65 -14.36 0.44
C ALA A 82 7.20 -15.72 -0.10
N SER A 83 6.67 -16.61 0.75
CA SER A 83 6.15 -17.92 0.33
C SER A 83 7.11 -18.70 -0.59
N PHE A 84 8.33 -18.97 -0.11
CA PHE A 84 9.42 -19.63 -0.84
C PHE A 84 10.01 -18.86 -2.05
N MET A 85 9.58 -17.63 -2.30
CA MET A 85 10.17 -16.76 -3.33
C MET A 85 11.48 -16.12 -2.84
N ASN A 86 12.52 -16.16 -3.67
CA ASN A 86 13.75 -15.39 -3.48
C ASN A 86 13.54 -13.95 -3.95
N LEU A 87 13.08 -13.09 -3.05
CA LEU A 87 12.65 -11.72 -3.38
C LEU A 87 13.71 -10.90 -4.13
N PRO A 88 15.00 -10.82 -3.70
CA PRO A 88 15.99 -10.03 -4.42
C PRO A 88 16.25 -10.53 -5.85
N THR A 89 16.31 -11.84 -6.05
CA THR A 89 16.57 -12.43 -7.38
C THR A 89 15.36 -12.26 -8.30
N SER A 90 14.16 -12.49 -7.77
CA SER A 90 12.92 -12.26 -8.51
C SER A 90 12.75 -10.78 -8.90
N LEU A 91 13.13 -9.86 -8.02
CA LEU A 91 13.03 -8.43 -8.30
C LEU A 91 14.07 -7.96 -9.33
N GLU A 92 15.32 -8.45 -9.26
CA GLU A 92 16.33 -8.20 -10.29
C GLU A 92 15.83 -8.60 -11.69
N ALA A 93 15.30 -9.83 -11.82
CA ALA A 93 14.74 -10.32 -13.08
C ALA A 93 13.52 -9.50 -13.53
N THR A 94 12.64 -9.13 -12.59
CA THR A 94 11.42 -8.34 -12.89
C THR A 94 11.79 -6.94 -13.38
N LEU A 95 12.72 -6.25 -12.71
CA LEU A 95 13.16 -4.91 -13.10
C LEU A 95 13.87 -4.93 -14.45
N ALA A 96 14.69 -5.96 -14.72
CA ALA A 96 15.31 -6.16 -16.03
C ALA A 96 14.25 -6.34 -17.14
N ALA A 97 13.24 -7.17 -16.90
CA ALA A 97 12.13 -7.38 -17.85
C ALA A 97 11.30 -6.09 -18.06
N MET A 98 11.01 -5.35 -16.98
CA MET A 98 10.33 -4.05 -17.07
C MET A 98 11.15 -3.04 -17.88
N LYS A 99 12.47 -2.97 -17.66
CA LYS A 99 13.36 -2.10 -18.43
C LYS A 99 13.33 -2.45 -19.91
N ALA A 100 13.44 -3.74 -20.25
CA ALA A 100 13.36 -4.23 -21.62
C ALA A 100 12.00 -3.94 -22.29
N ALA A 101 10.91 -3.95 -21.52
CA ALA A 101 9.58 -3.58 -21.98
C ALA A 101 9.35 -2.05 -22.10
N GLY A 102 10.37 -1.22 -21.83
CA GLY A 102 10.31 0.24 -22.00
C GLY A 102 9.86 1.02 -20.76
N TYR A 103 9.79 0.40 -19.59
CA TYR A 103 9.54 1.12 -18.34
C TYR A 103 10.76 1.94 -17.92
N ARG A 104 10.52 3.11 -17.33
CA ARG A 104 11.57 3.93 -16.72
C ARG A 104 11.92 3.38 -15.34
N THR A 105 12.86 2.44 -15.31
CA THR A 105 13.41 1.86 -14.08
C THR A 105 14.92 1.67 -14.16
N GLU A 106 15.55 1.54 -13.00
CA GLU A 106 16.90 0.98 -12.84
C GLU A 106 16.83 -0.55 -12.73
N THR A 107 17.98 -1.20 -12.89
CA THR A 107 18.13 -2.67 -12.83
C THR A 107 19.27 -3.05 -11.87
N PRO A 108 19.16 -2.72 -10.57
CA PRO A 108 20.16 -3.10 -9.58
C PRO A 108 20.21 -4.63 -9.43
N ASN A 109 21.39 -5.17 -9.16
CA ASN A 109 21.55 -6.60 -8.94
C ASN A 109 20.97 -7.06 -7.59
N ALA A 110 20.72 -8.36 -7.44
CA ALA A 110 20.14 -8.95 -6.23
C ALA A 110 20.92 -8.57 -4.95
N ALA A 111 22.25 -8.46 -5.01
CA ALA A 111 23.07 -8.07 -3.86
C ALA A 111 22.79 -6.61 -3.43
N THR A 112 22.63 -5.70 -4.40
CA THR A 112 22.30 -4.30 -4.14
C THR A 112 20.88 -4.15 -3.60
N LEU A 113 19.92 -4.85 -4.22
CA LEU A 113 18.54 -4.93 -3.76
C LEU A 113 18.46 -5.46 -2.32
N THR A 114 19.20 -6.53 -2.01
CA THR A 114 19.27 -7.08 -0.66
C THR A 114 19.68 -6.01 0.36
N ARG A 115 20.76 -5.28 0.09
CA ARG A 115 21.23 -4.22 1.00
C ARG A 115 20.19 -3.11 1.15
N GLN A 116 19.57 -2.66 0.06
CA GLN A 116 18.55 -1.60 0.10
C GLN A 116 17.31 -2.03 0.87
N LEU A 117 16.77 -3.21 0.58
CA LEU A 117 15.58 -3.76 1.26
C LEU A 117 15.83 -3.97 2.76
N GLN A 118 17.00 -4.49 3.15
CA GLN A 118 17.39 -4.61 4.55
C GLN A 118 17.46 -3.24 5.25
N ARG A 119 18.00 -2.21 4.57
CA ARG A 119 18.04 -0.84 5.10
C ARG A 119 16.65 -0.27 5.34
N LEU A 120 15.70 -0.51 4.44
CA LEU A 120 14.31 -0.09 4.61
C LEU A 120 13.64 -0.74 5.84
N LEU A 121 14.08 -1.94 6.22
CA LEU A 121 13.56 -2.68 7.38
C LEU A 121 14.19 -2.28 8.71
N LYS A 122 15.47 -1.85 8.74
CA LYS A 122 16.21 -1.55 9.98
C LYS A 122 15.43 -0.70 11.01
N PRO A 123 14.75 0.40 10.64
CA PRO A 123 14.05 1.22 11.63
C PRO A 123 12.93 0.48 12.37
N PHE A 124 12.38 -0.59 11.78
CA PHE A 124 11.31 -1.39 12.38
C PHE A 124 11.84 -2.39 13.42
N TYR A 125 13.11 -2.78 13.33
CA TYR A 125 13.74 -3.76 14.21
C TYR A 125 14.71 -3.13 15.22
N ARG A 126 15.07 -1.84 15.06
CA ARG A 126 15.97 -1.10 15.95
C ARG A 126 15.31 0.14 16.53
N PRO A 127 14.36 -0.03 17.48
CA PRO A 127 13.63 1.10 18.04
C PRO A 127 14.53 2.14 18.71
N ALA A 128 15.66 1.72 19.30
CA ALA A 128 16.62 2.61 19.95
C ALA A 128 17.31 3.60 18.99
N THR A 129 17.45 3.25 17.71
CA THR A 129 18.16 4.07 16.71
C THR A 129 17.24 4.55 15.58
N VAL A 130 15.92 4.42 15.75
CA VAL A 130 14.90 4.66 14.73
C VAL A 130 15.04 6.02 14.03
N THR A 131 15.28 7.10 14.79
CA THR A 131 15.45 8.45 14.25
C THR A 131 16.70 8.58 13.39
N ALA A 132 17.81 7.97 13.82
CA ALA A 132 19.07 8.01 13.08
C ALA A 132 18.97 7.20 11.78
N GLU A 133 18.38 5.99 11.85
CA GLU A 133 18.16 5.14 10.69
C GLU A 133 17.23 5.82 9.67
N MET A 134 16.14 6.44 10.12
CA MET A 134 15.24 7.18 9.22
C MET A 134 15.90 8.39 8.57
N ASN A 135 16.65 9.19 9.33
CA ASN A 135 17.40 10.31 8.77
C ASN A 135 18.40 9.84 7.70
N ALA A 136 19.05 8.68 7.92
CA ALA A 136 19.94 8.08 6.94
C ALA A 136 19.20 7.62 5.69
N LEU A 137 17.99 7.04 5.81
CA LEU A 137 17.19 6.67 4.64
C LEU A 137 16.78 7.88 3.80
N VAL A 138 16.40 8.99 4.43
CA VAL A 138 16.03 10.21 3.71
C VAL A 138 17.24 10.84 3.00
N ARG A 139 18.39 10.94 3.68
CA ARG A 139 19.63 11.46 3.07
C ARG A 139 20.06 10.65 1.85
N ASP A 140 19.89 9.34 1.92
CA ASP A 140 20.35 8.42 0.87
C ASP A 140 19.29 8.19 -0.22
N GLY A 141 18.18 8.94 -0.20
CA GLY A 141 17.13 8.85 -1.21
C GLY A 141 16.28 7.57 -1.16
N LEU A 142 16.32 6.83 -0.06
CA LEU A 142 15.55 5.59 0.15
C LEU A 142 14.19 5.84 0.83
N ALA A 143 13.95 7.04 1.35
CA ALA A 143 12.69 7.42 1.95
C ALA A 143 12.33 8.87 1.65
N GLU A 144 11.03 9.13 1.50
CA GLU A 144 10.49 10.48 1.41
C GLU A 144 9.75 10.87 2.69
N LEU A 145 9.60 12.19 2.88
CA LEU A 145 8.99 12.77 4.06
C LEU A 145 7.61 13.36 3.70
N MET A 146 6.56 12.90 4.40
CA MET A 146 5.20 13.43 4.22
C MET A 146 4.97 14.66 5.14
N PRO A 147 4.53 15.82 4.62
CA PRO A 147 4.19 16.96 5.46
C PRO A 147 3.11 16.62 6.48
N LEU A 148 3.29 17.04 7.74
CA LEU A 148 2.31 16.79 8.80
C LEU A 148 0.93 17.39 8.47
N ALA A 149 0.89 18.53 7.79
CA ALA A 149 -0.37 19.14 7.34
C ALA A 149 -1.15 18.21 6.41
N THR A 150 -0.49 17.64 5.40
CA THR A 150 -1.09 16.66 4.49
C THR A 150 -1.63 15.44 5.23
N TYR A 151 -0.87 14.92 6.19
CA TYR A 151 -1.31 13.80 7.03
C TYR A 151 -2.56 14.13 7.85
N LYS A 152 -2.60 15.32 8.47
CA LYS A 152 -3.77 15.79 9.24
C LYS A 152 -5.01 15.96 8.35
N THR A 153 -4.86 16.52 7.16
CA THR A 153 -5.95 16.66 6.21
C THR A 153 -6.52 15.30 5.81
N TRP A 154 -5.65 14.33 5.50
CA TRP A 154 -6.11 12.97 5.20
C TRP A 154 -6.83 12.32 6.40
N LEU A 155 -6.27 12.43 7.60
CA LEU A 155 -6.86 11.84 8.81
C LEU A 155 -8.24 12.44 9.13
N ALA A 156 -8.41 13.74 8.88
CA ALA A 156 -9.70 14.43 9.06
C ALA A 156 -10.78 13.95 8.09
N ASN A 157 -10.40 13.49 6.90
CA ASN A 157 -11.33 12.99 5.88
C ASN A 157 -11.83 11.56 6.14
N LEU A 158 -11.33 10.87 7.16
CA LEU A 158 -11.84 9.55 7.54
C LEU A 158 -13.16 9.67 8.32
N PRO A 159 -14.08 8.68 8.19
CA PRO A 159 -15.24 8.57 9.06
C PRO A 159 -14.81 8.58 10.53
N GLU A 160 -15.59 9.23 11.40
CA GLU A 160 -15.24 9.46 12.79
C GLU A 160 -14.82 8.18 13.53
N ALA A 161 -15.64 7.13 13.47
CA ALA A 161 -15.32 5.85 14.09
C ALA A 161 -13.98 5.26 13.60
N ARG A 162 -13.64 5.42 12.32
CA ARG A 162 -12.37 4.95 11.74
C ARG A 162 -11.19 5.82 12.19
N ARG A 163 -11.40 7.14 12.27
CA ARG A 163 -10.40 8.09 12.76
C ARG A 163 -10.08 7.86 14.23
N GLU A 164 -11.09 7.61 15.06
CA GLU A 164 -10.91 7.30 16.48
C GLU A 164 -10.21 5.96 16.69
N ALA A 165 -10.67 4.89 16.03
CA ALA A 165 -10.02 3.59 16.08
C ALA A 165 -8.54 3.68 15.67
N TRP A 166 -8.26 4.47 14.64
CA TRP A 166 -6.89 4.75 14.20
C TRP A 166 -6.06 5.47 15.28
N ILE A 167 -6.57 6.57 15.82
CA ILE A 167 -5.85 7.36 16.84
C ILE A 167 -5.62 6.53 18.10
N THR A 168 -6.58 5.70 18.51
CA THR A 168 -6.43 4.80 19.67
C THR A 168 -5.34 3.76 19.45
N ALA A 169 -5.32 3.13 18.27
CA ALA A 169 -4.34 2.08 17.97
C ALA A 169 -2.92 2.65 17.75
N VAL A 170 -2.82 3.87 17.24
CA VAL A 170 -1.57 4.41 16.66
C VAL A 170 -1.01 5.63 17.41
N GLY A 171 -1.82 6.25 18.27
CA GLY A 171 -1.51 7.50 18.96
C GLY A 171 -1.77 8.77 18.13
N PRO A 172 -1.70 9.96 18.75
CA PRO A 172 -1.98 11.21 18.06
C PRO A 172 -0.86 11.57 17.06
N PRO A 173 -1.16 12.38 16.01
CA PRO A 173 -0.20 12.73 14.96
C PRO A 173 1.10 13.38 15.45
N THR A 174 1.11 13.96 16.65
CA THR A 174 2.21 14.77 17.18
C THR A 174 3.24 14.00 18.02
N SER A 175 2.95 12.76 18.47
CA SER A 175 3.73 12.08 19.51
C SER A 175 4.52 10.84 19.03
N ARG A 176 4.91 10.78 17.75
CA ARG A 176 5.33 9.51 17.12
C ARG A 176 6.84 9.30 16.97
N CYS A 177 7.28 8.03 17.06
CA CYS A 177 8.68 7.58 16.99
C CYS A 177 9.34 7.73 15.60
N PHE A 178 8.57 7.98 14.55
CA PHE A 178 9.06 8.21 13.18
C PHE A 178 9.02 9.69 12.79
N ARG A 179 9.16 10.57 13.77
CA ARG A 179 9.34 12.00 13.57
C ARG A 179 10.80 12.27 13.26
N CYS A 180 11.10 12.63 12.02
CA CYS A 180 12.36 13.27 11.70
C CYS A 180 12.20 14.76 11.99
N ASN A 181 13.02 15.31 12.90
CA ASN A 181 13.02 16.74 13.22
C ASN A 181 13.59 17.63 12.09
N VAL A 182 13.82 17.05 10.90
CA VAL A 182 14.10 17.82 9.69
C VAL A 182 12.75 18.31 9.13
N MET A 183 12.42 19.57 9.41
CA MET A 183 11.30 20.31 8.78
C MET A 183 9.88 19.76 8.99
N ALA A 184 9.53 19.28 10.18
CA ALA A 184 8.12 18.98 10.55
C ALA A 184 7.38 18.00 9.61
N ARG A 185 8.06 16.94 9.18
CA ARG A 185 7.49 15.88 8.32
C ARG A 185 7.47 14.52 9.04
N ILE A 186 6.54 13.64 8.66
CA ILE A 186 6.20 12.40 9.37
C ILE A 186 6.31 11.19 8.45
N PHE A 187 6.76 10.06 9.02
CA PHE A 187 6.59 8.73 8.46
C PHE A 187 5.61 7.91 9.32
N LEU A 188 4.80 7.05 8.70
CA LEU A 188 3.79 6.24 9.41
C LEU A 188 4.31 4.81 9.63
N ARG A 189 4.30 4.35 10.89
CA ARG A 189 4.55 2.94 11.25
C ARG A 189 3.39 2.35 12.00
N PHE A 190 2.78 1.33 11.44
CA PHE A 190 1.72 0.56 12.09
C PHE A 190 2.35 -0.36 13.14
N PRO A 191 1.81 -0.44 14.37
CA PRO A 191 2.06 -1.61 15.20
C PRO A 191 1.49 -2.84 14.48
N ALA A 192 2.23 -3.95 14.55
CA ALA A 192 1.70 -5.27 14.20
C ALA A 192 0.74 -5.75 15.29
#